data_AF-A0A7C1QCI8-F1
#
_entry.id   AF-A0A7C1QCI8-F1
#
_cell.length_a   1.000
_cell.length_b   1.000
_cell.length_c   1.000
_cell.angle_alpha   90.00
_cell.angle_beta   90.00
_cell.angle_gamma   90.00
#
_symmetry.space_group_name_H-M   'P 1'
#
loop_
_entity.id
_entity.type
_entity.pdbx_description
1 polymer ?
#
loop_
_entity_poly.entity_id
_entity_poly.type
_entity_poly.pdbx_seq_one_letter_code
_entity_poly.pdbx_strand_id
1 'polypeptide(L)'
;RHHEQYPELLAGPHKDLDCVTCHNPHKKYKFSIKMECSSCHHAQTSAFKGSVMEQVGVECKDCHMPRATKSAVKYGKYSGDIRTHIFRINTDANADMFYSEKVKGKKKTFARGFVTLDFACLNCHKNKDRKWAASKAKGIHTYGK
;
A
#
# COMPACT_ATOMS: atom_id res chain seq x y z
N ARG A 1 -2.98 -7.55 -10.93
CA ARG A 1 -1.77 -7.93 -11.72
C ARG A 1 -0.98 -8.91 -10.87
N HIS A 2 -0.40 -9.96 -11.44
CA HIS A 2 0.34 -10.97 -10.67
C HIS A 2 1.74 -10.44 -10.38
N HIS A 3 1.99 -10.08 -9.12
CA HIS A 3 3.28 -9.62 -8.64
C HIS A 3 3.63 -10.34 -7.35
N GLU A 4 4.92 -10.61 -7.19
CA GLU A 4 5.50 -11.21 -6.00
C GLU A 4 5.88 -10.11 -5.02
N GLN A 5 5.78 -10.41 -3.72
CA GLN A 5 5.99 -9.44 -2.64
C GLN A 5 7.45 -8.95 -2.57
N TYR A 6 8.40 -9.79 -2.97
CA TYR A 6 9.83 -9.47 -2.90
C TYR A 6 10.25 -8.37 -3.89
N PRO A 7 9.96 -8.46 -5.21
CA PRO A 7 10.21 -7.35 -6.13
C PRO A 7 9.52 -6.03 -5.74
N GLU A 8 8.34 -6.11 -5.13
CA GLU A 8 7.62 -4.95 -4.62
C GLU A 8 8.37 -4.23 -3.50
N LEU A 9 8.91 -5.01 -2.55
CA LEU A 9 9.74 -4.48 -1.46
C LEU A 9 10.99 -3.78 -2.00
N LEU A 10 11.69 -4.42 -2.95
CA LEU A 10 12.91 -3.89 -3.57
C LEU A 10 12.68 -2.60 -4.36
N ALA A 11 11.49 -2.39 -4.89
CA ALA A 11 11.13 -1.16 -5.60
C ALA A 11 10.81 0.02 -4.66
N GLY A 12 10.66 -0.26 -3.35
CA GLY A 12 10.20 0.71 -2.36
C GLY A 12 11.30 1.25 -1.43
N PRO A 13 10.91 2.13 -0.48
CA PRO A 13 11.84 2.72 0.48
C PRO A 13 12.39 1.73 1.53
N HIS A 14 11.76 0.56 1.68
CA HIS A 14 12.20 -0.50 2.59
C HIS A 14 13.06 -1.58 1.88
N LYS A 15 13.58 -1.28 0.68
CA LYS A 15 14.37 -2.23 -0.12
C LYS A 15 15.59 -2.84 0.61
N ASP A 16 16.11 -2.13 1.61
CA ASP A 16 17.29 -2.54 2.39
C ASP A 16 16.91 -3.38 3.63
N LEU A 17 15.61 -3.63 3.85
CA LEU A 17 15.12 -4.48 4.93
C LEU A 17 14.84 -5.89 4.41
N ASP A 18 15.17 -6.89 5.21
CA ASP A 18 14.79 -8.28 4.94
C ASP A 18 13.33 -8.57 5.34
N CYS A 19 12.73 -9.59 4.72
CA CYS A 19 11.40 -10.10 5.06
C CYS A 19 11.28 -10.41 6.56
N VAL A 20 12.36 -10.93 7.15
CA VAL A 20 12.43 -11.34 8.56
C VAL A 20 12.58 -10.16 9.52
N THR A 21 12.73 -8.94 9.02
CA THR A 21 12.65 -7.73 9.86
C THR A 21 11.24 -7.59 10.41
N CYS A 22 10.22 -7.73 9.55
CA CYS A 22 8.81 -7.60 9.92
C CYS A 22 8.15 -8.94 10.26
N HIS A 23 8.58 -10.02 9.60
CA HIS A 23 7.96 -11.34 9.74
C HIS A 23 8.80 -12.30 10.60
N ASN A 24 8.12 -13.16 11.36
CA ASN A 24 8.68 -14.33 11.99
C ASN A 24 8.48 -15.53 11.05
N PRO A 25 9.54 -16.10 10.48
CA PRO A 25 9.45 -17.20 9.52
C PRO A 25 8.92 -18.51 10.15
N HIS A 26 8.97 -18.65 11.48
CA HIS A 26 8.50 -19.84 12.19
C HIS A 26 7.02 -19.78 12.59
N LYS A 27 6.31 -18.70 12.22
CA LYS A 27 4.88 -18.53 12.49
C LYS A 27 4.08 -18.57 11.20
N LYS A 28 2.86 -19.12 11.28
CA LYS A 28 1.90 -19.06 10.16
C LYS A 28 1.69 -17.60 9.75
N TYR A 29 1.47 -17.34 8.47
CA TYR A 29 1.38 -15.98 7.91
C TYR A 29 0.44 -15.04 8.69
N LYS A 30 -0.69 -15.56 9.19
CA LYS A 30 -1.67 -14.79 9.97
C LYS A 30 -1.11 -14.23 11.29
N PHE A 31 -0.05 -14.83 11.81
CA PHE A 31 0.57 -14.52 13.10
C PHE A 31 2.07 -14.25 12.97
N SER A 32 2.56 -13.99 11.75
CA SER A 32 4.00 -13.82 11.52
C SER A 32 4.47 -12.40 11.74
N ILE A 33 3.60 -11.39 11.77
CA ILE A 33 4.03 -10.01 12.03
C ILE A 33 4.57 -9.90 13.47
N LYS A 34 5.81 -9.46 13.59
CA LYS A 34 6.49 -9.20 14.87
C LYS A 34 6.93 -7.74 15.04
N MET A 35 6.85 -6.94 13.97
CA MET A 35 7.21 -5.53 13.96
C MET A 35 6.09 -4.74 13.32
N GLU A 36 5.49 -3.84 14.10
CA GLU A 36 4.48 -2.92 13.60
C GLU A 36 5.13 -1.68 12.98
N CYS A 37 4.39 -0.98 12.12
CA CYS A 37 4.87 0.25 11.49
C CYS A 37 5.31 1.30 12.53
N SER A 38 4.59 1.35 13.66
CA SER A 38 4.81 2.28 14.77
C SER A 38 6.13 2.07 15.50
N SER A 39 6.79 0.92 15.33
CA SER A 39 8.09 0.64 15.95
C SER A 39 9.24 1.46 15.35
N CYS A 40 9.09 1.92 14.10
CA CYS A 40 10.07 2.79 13.43
C CYS A 40 9.49 4.16 13.05
N HIS A 41 8.18 4.24 12.75
CA HIS A 41 7.52 5.46 12.29
C HIS A 41 6.77 6.19 13.41
N HIS A 42 7.48 6.55 14.48
CA HIS A 42 6.90 7.19 15.66
C HIS A 42 6.24 8.54 15.35
N ALA A 43 6.87 9.36 14.50
CA ALA A 43 6.34 10.68 14.14
C ALA A 43 5.00 10.55 13.38
N GLN A 44 4.94 9.62 12.42
CA GLN A 44 3.73 9.37 11.65
C GLN A 44 2.63 8.76 12.53
N THR A 45 2.98 7.85 13.43
CA THR A 45 2.04 7.27 14.40
C THR A 45 1.45 8.35 15.30
N SER A 46 2.29 9.23 15.84
CA SER A 46 1.83 10.35 16.68
C SER A 46 0.96 11.31 15.89
N ALA A 47 1.34 11.62 14.64
CA ALA A 47 0.55 12.44 13.75
C ALA A 47 -0.78 11.79 13.36
N PHE A 48 -0.87 10.46 13.30
CA PHE A 48 -2.10 9.71 12.98
C PHE A 48 -3.06 9.56 14.17
N LYS A 49 -2.51 9.47 15.38
CA LYS A 49 -3.27 9.20 16.61
C LYS A 49 -4.32 10.27 16.94
N GLY A 50 -5.60 9.92 16.93
CA GLY A 50 -6.75 10.80 17.14
C GLY A 50 -7.34 11.36 15.84
N SER A 51 -6.81 10.98 14.68
CA SER A 51 -7.40 11.36 13.39
C SER A 51 -8.73 10.65 13.18
N VAL A 52 -9.59 11.21 12.34
CA VAL A 52 -10.87 10.59 11.99
C VAL A 52 -10.66 9.18 11.40
N MET A 53 -9.57 8.98 10.64
CA MET A 53 -9.26 7.67 10.06
C MET A 53 -8.88 6.64 11.12
N GLU A 54 -8.09 7.01 12.13
CA GLU A 54 -7.80 6.11 13.26
C GLU A 54 -9.07 5.79 14.05
N GLN A 55 -9.92 6.80 14.31
CA GLN A 55 -11.17 6.63 15.07
C GLN A 55 -12.15 5.65 14.42
N VAL A 56 -12.16 5.55 13.09
CA VAL A 56 -12.98 4.56 12.36
C VAL A 56 -12.25 3.24 12.12
N GLY A 57 -11.10 3.03 12.76
CA GLY A 57 -10.36 1.78 12.78
C GLY A 57 -9.43 1.54 11.58
N VAL A 58 -9.09 2.57 10.81
CA VAL A 58 -8.11 2.43 9.71
C VAL A 58 -6.71 2.26 10.27
N GLU A 59 -5.98 1.28 9.75
CA GLU A 59 -4.59 1.01 10.13
C GLU A 59 -3.60 1.50 9.06
N CYS A 60 -2.33 1.66 9.43
CA CYS A 60 -1.24 2.07 8.52
C CYS A 60 -1.23 1.24 7.22
N LYS A 61 -1.37 -0.08 7.37
CA LYS A 61 -1.35 -1.05 6.27
C LYS A 61 -2.52 -0.90 5.31
N ASP A 62 -3.62 -0.25 5.67
CA ASP A 62 -4.78 -0.11 4.78
C ASP A 62 -4.53 0.89 3.66
N CYS A 63 -3.77 1.95 3.93
CA CYS A 63 -3.37 2.93 2.92
C CYS A 63 -2.00 2.61 2.31
N HIS A 64 -1.04 2.16 3.13
CA HIS A 64 0.34 1.92 2.72
C HIS A 64 0.60 0.50 2.20
N MET A 65 -0.25 -0.47 2.51
CA MET A 65 -0.16 -1.83 1.97
C MET A 65 -1.54 -2.32 1.51
N PRO A 66 -2.24 -1.57 0.64
CA PRO A 66 -3.57 -1.96 0.19
C PRO A 66 -3.49 -3.27 -0.58
N ARG A 67 -4.63 -3.93 -0.75
CA ARG A 67 -4.72 -5.11 -1.60
C ARG A 67 -4.62 -4.71 -3.08
N ALA A 68 -3.44 -4.30 -3.55
CA ALA A 68 -3.23 -3.88 -4.94
C ALA A 68 -2.78 -5.04 -5.85
N THR A 69 -2.35 -6.15 -5.24
CA THR A 69 -1.71 -7.27 -5.93
C THR A 69 -2.67 -8.45 -6.06
N LYS A 70 -2.68 -9.11 -7.23
CA LYS A 70 -3.54 -10.27 -7.52
C LYS A 70 -2.69 -11.53 -7.64
N SER A 71 -2.83 -12.47 -6.74
CA SER A 71 -2.25 -13.81 -6.84
C SER A 71 -3.22 -14.80 -7.50
N ALA A 72 -4.48 -14.83 -7.06
CA ALA A 72 -5.52 -15.72 -7.59
C ALA A 72 -6.77 -14.92 -8.01
N VAL A 73 -7.31 -14.09 -7.12
CA VAL A 73 -8.64 -13.46 -7.30
C VAL A 73 -8.55 -11.93 -7.26
N LYS A 74 -9.42 -11.27 -8.03
CA LYS A 74 -9.66 -9.82 -7.94
C LYS A 74 -10.96 -9.60 -7.17
N TYR A 75 -10.89 -9.03 -5.98
CA TYR A 75 -12.07 -8.77 -5.13
C TYR A 75 -12.84 -7.50 -5.51
N GLY A 76 -12.24 -6.58 -6.25
CA GLY A 76 -12.92 -5.36 -6.68
C GLY A 76 -12.11 -4.53 -7.67
N LYS A 77 -12.68 -3.41 -8.13
CA LYS A 77 -12.06 -2.54 -9.16
C LYS A 77 -10.61 -2.19 -8.82
N TYR A 78 -10.36 -1.85 -7.55
CA TYR A 78 -9.06 -1.46 -6.97
C TYR A 78 -8.61 -2.41 -5.85
N SER A 79 -9.03 -3.68 -5.90
CA SER A 79 -8.75 -4.66 -4.84
C SER A 79 -8.40 -6.02 -5.43
N GLY A 80 -7.15 -6.45 -5.25
CA GLY A 80 -6.69 -7.82 -5.40
C GLY A 80 -6.85 -8.61 -4.11
N ASP A 81 -6.20 -9.76 -4.02
CA ASP A 81 -6.27 -10.68 -2.88
C ASP A 81 -5.04 -10.63 -1.96
N ILE A 82 -3.94 -10.02 -2.40
CA ILE A 82 -2.70 -9.87 -1.62
C ILE A 82 -2.41 -8.39 -1.35
N ARG A 83 -1.96 -8.09 -0.12
CA ARG A 83 -1.45 -6.77 0.26
C ARG A 83 -0.10 -6.53 -0.41
N THR A 84 0.03 -5.36 -1.05
CA THR A 84 1.28 -4.98 -1.68
C THR A 84 2.37 -4.72 -0.64
N HIS A 85 3.62 -4.99 -1.00
CA HIS A 85 4.82 -4.60 -0.26
C HIS A 85 5.45 -3.31 -0.80
N ILE A 86 4.65 -2.51 -1.50
CA ILE A 86 4.99 -1.14 -1.88
C ILE A 86 4.38 -0.19 -0.86
N PHE A 87 5.21 0.49 -0.07
CA PHE A 87 4.75 1.28 1.07
C PHE A 87 4.48 2.75 0.73
N ARG A 88 5.24 3.32 -0.20
CA ARG A 88 5.14 4.74 -0.55
C ARG A 88 3.85 4.99 -1.33
N ILE A 89 3.11 6.05 -0.99
CA ILE A 89 1.94 6.50 -1.75
C ILE A 89 2.36 7.70 -2.63
N ASN A 90 2.04 7.63 -3.92
CA ASN A 90 2.10 8.77 -4.83
C ASN A 90 0.73 9.47 -4.84
N THR A 91 0.72 10.75 -4.50
CA THR A 91 -0.50 11.55 -4.35
C THR A 91 -0.90 12.31 -5.61
N ASP A 92 -0.17 12.13 -6.72
CA ASP A 92 -0.61 12.62 -8.02
C ASP A 92 -1.80 11.81 -8.54
N ALA A 93 -2.90 12.50 -8.88
CA ALA A 93 -4.11 11.89 -9.41
C ALA A 93 -3.91 11.21 -10.78
N ASN A 94 -2.86 11.58 -11.51
CA ASN A 94 -2.52 11.03 -12.82
C ASN A 94 -1.46 9.92 -12.75
N ALA A 95 -0.93 9.63 -11.56
CA ALA A 95 0.04 8.57 -11.42
C ALA A 95 -0.58 7.19 -11.64
N ASP A 96 0.20 6.30 -12.25
CA ASP A 96 -0.16 4.90 -12.41
C ASP A 96 0.85 4.00 -11.71
N MET A 97 0.35 3.19 -10.77
CA MET A 97 1.17 2.28 -9.96
C MET A 97 1.91 1.23 -10.79
N PHE A 98 1.39 0.91 -11.98
CA PHE A 98 1.93 -0.15 -12.82
C PHE A 98 2.18 0.33 -14.24
N TYR A 99 3.28 -0.10 -14.83
CA TYR A 99 3.59 0.10 -16.24
C TYR A 99 3.72 -1.23 -16.95
N SER A 100 3.64 -1.22 -18.27
CA SER A 100 3.84 -2.41 -19.09
C SER A 100 4.85 -2.14 -20.18
N GLU A 101 5.73 -3.10 -20.43
CA GLU A 101 6.74 -3.06 -21.48
C GLU A 101 6.88 -4.44 -22.13
N LYS A 102 7.46 -4.50 -23.33
CA LYS A 102 7.73 -5.76 -24.01
C LYS A 102 9.10 -6.27 -23.60
N VAL A 103 9.14 -7.37 -22.84
CA VAL A 103 10.37 -8.08 -22.51
C VAL A 103 10.40 -9.38 -23.27
N LYS A 104 11.39 -9.54 -24.16
CA LYS A 104 11.51 -10.71 -25.06
C LYS A 104 10.22 -10.97 -25.87
N GLY A 105 9.65 -9.91 -26.45
CA GLY A 105 8.44 -9.97 -27.27
C GLY A 105 7.11 -10.17 -26.50
N LYS A 106 7.16 -10.47 -25.20
CA LYS A 106 5.97 -10.64 -24.36
C LYS A 106 5.70 -9.38 -23.55
N LYS A 107 4.44 -8.93 -23.51
CA LYS A 107 4.01 -7.82 -22.66
C LYS A 107 4.15 -8.24 -21.20
N LYS A 108 5.12 -7.68 -20.50
CA LYS A 108 5.28 -7.79 -19.06
C LYS A 108 4.78 -6.52 -18.39
N THR A 109 4.36 -6.67 -17.15
CA THR A 109 3.88 -5.58 -16.32
C THR A 109 4.76 -5.50 -15.10
N PHE A 110 5.02 -4.28 -14.65
CA PHE A 110 5.93 -3.96 -13.56
C PHE A 110 5.31 -2.90 -12.67
N ALA A 111 5.67 -2.90 -11.39
CA ALA A 111 5.24 -1.88 -10.45
C ALA A 111 6.26 -0.73 -10.40
N ARG A 112 5.78 0.51 -10.25
CA ARG A 112 6.63 1.72 -10.23
C ARG A 112 7.20 2.06 -8.84
N GLY A 113 7.10 1.16 -7.86
CA GLY A 113 7.60 1.38 -6.50
C GLY A 113 6.77 2.35 -5.65
N PHE A 114 5.56 2.69 -6.10
CA PHE A 114 4.59 3.46 -5.30
C PHE A 114 3.16 2.96 -5.49
N VAL A 115 2.36 3.09 -4.44
CA VAL A 115 0.90 2.92 -4.43
C VAL A 115 0.25 4.19 -4.98
N THR A 116 -0.86 4.03 -5.70
CA THR A 116 -1.65 5.16 -6.22
C THR A 116 -2.95 5.32 -5.43
N LEU A 117 -3.54 6.51 -5.52
CA LEU A 117 -4.71 6.91 -4.74
C LEU A 117 -5.93 6.02 -4.94
N ASP A 118 -6.06 5.36 -6.09
CA ASP A 118 -7.12 4.41 -6.34
C ASP A 118 -7.04 3.17 -5.44
N PHE A 119 -5.83 2.68 -5.17
CA PHE A 119 -5.63 1.57 -4.24
C PHE A 119 -5.66 2.01 -2.78
N ALA A 120 -5.03 3.15 -2.46
CA ALA A 120 -4.92 3.64 -1.09
C ALA A 120 -6.25 4.19 -0.52
N CYS A 121 -7.06 4.87 -1.35
CA CYS A 121 -8.25 5.60 -0.89
C CYS A 121 -9.55 5.00 -1.45
N LEU A 122 -9.58 4.72 -2.76
CA LEU A 122 -10.84 4.40 -3.46
C LEU A 122 -11.32 2.96 -3.24
N ASN A 123 -10.55 2.12 -2.54
CA ASN A 123 -11.03 0.82 -2.07
C ASN A 123 -12.15 0.98 -1.01
N CYS A 124 -12.05 1.99 -0.15
CA CYS A 124 -13.09 2.35 0.83
C CYS A 124 -14.00 3.47 0.29
N HIS A 125 -13.43 4.50 -0.32
CA HIS A 125 -14.16 5.64 -0.88
C HIS A 125 -14.63 5.40 -2.32
N LYS A 126 -15.45 4.37 -2.51
CA LYS A 126 -15.84 3.86 -3.84
C LYS A 126 -16.65 4.85 -4.69
N ASN A 127 -17.25 5.86 -4.07
CA ASN A 127 -18.04 6.91 -4.73
C ASN A 127 -17.22 8.18 -5.04
N LYS A 128 -15.89 8.13 -4.88
CA LYS A 128 -14.98 9.26 -5.14
C LYS A 128 -14.03 8.93 -6.28
N ASP A 129 -13.36 9.97 -6.79
CA ASP A 129 -12.37 9.88 -7.85
C ASP A 129 -10.94 10.17 -7.35
N ARG A 130 -9.95 9.98 -8.23
CA ARG A 130 -8.54 10.24 -7.90
C ARG A 130 -8.28 11.72 -7.58
N LYS A 131 -9.02 12.66 -8.17
CA LYS A 131 -8.85 14.10 -7.90
C LYS A 131 -9.29 14.44 -6.47
N TRP A 132 -10.43 13.92 -6.04
CA TRP A 132 -10.87 14.02 -4.66
C TRP A 132 -9.84 13.41 -3.70
N ALA A 133 -9.34 12.21 -3.99
CA ALA A 133 -8.34 11.56 -3.14
C ALA A 133 -7.05 12.40 -3.05
N ALA A 134 -6.58 12.97 -4.16
CA ALA A 134 -5.40 13.83 -4.19
C ALA A 134 -5.59 15.08 -3.33
N SER A 135 -6.78 15.69 -3.38
CA SER A 135 -7.13 16.86 -2.56
C SER A 135 -7.11 16.57 -1.06
N LYS A 136 -7.32 15.30 -0.65
CA LYS A 136 -7.34 14.86 0.75
C LYS A 136 -6.02 14.27 1.23
N ALA A 137 -5.13 13.91 0.31
CA ALA A 137 -3.90 13.20 0.66
C ALA A 137 -2.93 14.05 1.49
N LYS A 138 -2.88 15.36 1.25
CA LYS A 138 -2.03 16.27 2.04
C LYS A 138 -2.59 16.40 3.46
N GLY A 139 -1.77 16.07 4.45
CA GLY A 139 -2.16 16.16 5.86
C GLY A 139 -3.11 15.05 6.32
N ILE A 140 -3.28 13.97 5.54
CA ILE A 140 -4.23 12.91 5.86
C ILE A 140 -4.00 12.28 7.25
N HIS A 141 -2.75 12.22 7.71
CA HIS A 141 -2.44 11.70 9.04
C HIS A 141 -3.09 12.54 10.15
N THR A 142 -3.21 13.86 9.99
CA THR A 142 -3.79 14.75 11.01
C THR A 142 -5.24 15.14 10.68
N TYR A 143 -5.88 14.50 9.70
CA TYR A 143 -7.18 14.94 9.21
C TYR A 143 -8.28 14.80 10.27
N GLY A 144 -9.03 15.90 10.45
CA GLY A 144 -10.16 15.98 11.38
C GLY A 144 -9.76 16.00 12.86
N LYS A 145 -8.49 16.30 13.14
CA LYS A 145 -8.02 16.70 14.47
C LYS A 145 -8.14 18.20 14.67
#